data_AF-R5ATC0-F1
#
_entry.id   AF-R5ATC0-F1
#
_cell.length_a   1.000
_cell.length_b   1.000
_cell.length_c   1.000
_cell.angle_alpha   90.00
_cell.angle_beta   90.00
_cell.angle_gamma   90.00
#
_symmetry.space_group_name_H-M   'P 1'
#
loop_
_entity.id
_entity.type
_entity.pdbx_description
1 polymer ?
#
loop_
_entity_poly.entity_id
_entity_poly.type
_entity_poly.pdbx_seq_one_letter_code
_entity_poly.pdbx_strand_id
1 'polypeptide(L)' 'MNDITDLFIDILSQHRSIDIADDAFKKMLPDDPELHAAYREWCASNGSSEKNGFIDFCEEYLAEQDSIYDSLSDYNDE' A
#
# COMPACT_ATOMS: atom_id res chain seq x y z
N MET A 1 16.59 7.02 -0.76
CA MET A 1 15.56 6.90 -1.81
C MET A 1 14.29 6.57 -1.05
N ASN A 2 13.34 7.50 -1.00
CA ASN A 2 12.04 7.26 -0.42
C ASN A 2 11.17 6.78 -1.57
N ASP A 3 11.10 5.46 -1.74
CA ASP A 3 10.23 4.85 -2.73
C ASP A 3 8.78 5.08 -2.28
N ILE A 4 7.90 5.43 -3.22
CA ILE A 4 6.49 5.74 -2.90
C ILE A 4 5.77 4.57 -2.20
N THR A 5 6.27 3.35 -2.39
CA THR A 5 5.83 2.15 -1.69
C THR A 5 6.04 2.21 -0.17
N ASP A 6 7.08 2.89 0.31
CA ASP A 6 7.33 3.11 1.75
C ASP A 6 6.21 3.95 2.37
N LEU A 7 5.77 4.99 1.65
CA LEU A 7 4.61 5.78 2.05
C LEU A 7 3.34 4.92 2.05
N PHE A 8 3.16 4.02 1.08
CA PHE A 8 2.00 3.14 1.09
C PHE A 8 1.98 2.26 2.32
N ILE A 9 3.13 1.68 2.69
CA ILE A 9 3.28 0.85 3.88
C ILE A 9 3.03 1.68 5.16
N ASP A 10 3.51 2.91 5.22
CA ASP A 10 3.27 3.80 6.37
C ASP A 10 1.78 4.10 6.55
N ILE A 11 1.08 4.51 5.47
CA ILE A 11 -0.37 4.75 5.50
C ILE A 11 -1.10 3.44 5.83
N LEU A 12 -0.66 2.31 5.27
CA LEU A 12 -1.20 0.98 5.51
C LEU A 12 -0.95 0.51 6.96
N SER A 13 0.12 0.96 7.60
CA SER A 13 0.39 0.61 9.00
C SER A 13 -0.47 1.45 9.96
N GLN A 14 -0.74 2.70 9.60
CA GLN A 14 -1.54 3.62 10.41
C GLN A 14 -3.05 3.35 10.33
N HIS A 15 -3.54 2.88 9.19
CA HIS A 15 -4.94 2.51 9.03
C HIS A 15 -5.21 1.05 9.45
N ARG A 16 -6.48 0.64 9.52
CA ARG A 16 -6.86 -0.76 9.79
C ARG A 16 -7.34 -1.55 8.57
N SER A 17 -7.53 -0.91 7.41
CA SER A 17 -8.17 -1.54 6.25
C SER A 17 -7.85 -0.77 4.97
N ILE A 18 -7.48 -1.48 3.90
CA ILE A 18 -7.00 -0.91 2.62
C ILE A 18 -7.89 0.24 2.11
N ASP A 19 -9.20 0.08 2.19
CA ASP A 19 -10.20 1.10 1.81
C ASP A 19 -9.98 2.47 2.50
N ILE A 20 -9.62 2.45 3.79
CA ILE A 20 -9.36 3.67 4.59
C ILE A 20 -8.05 4.34 4.15
N ALA A 21 -7.05 3.57 3.74
CA ALA A 21 -5.73 4.10 3.34
C ALA A 21 -5.82 4.64 1.93
N ASP A 22 -6.55 3.95 1.05
CA ASP A 22 -6.81 4.45 -0.29
C ASP A 22 -7.47 5.84 -0.22
N ASP A 23 -8.49 6.02 0.62
CA ASP A 23 -9.14 7.32 0.82
C ASP A 23 -8.18 8.36 1.46
N ALA A 24 -7.40 7.96 2.47
CA ALA A 24 -6.40 8.83 3.09
C ALA A 24 -5.31 9.27 2.11
N PHE A 25 -4.80 8.34 1.30
CA PHE A 25 -3.79 8.56 0.28
C PHE A 25 -4.33 9.47 -0.82
N LYS A 26 -5.53 9.21 -1.32
CA LYS A 26 -6.21 10.05 -2.33
C LYS A 26 -6.45 11.48 -1.84
N LYS A 27 -6.63 11.69 -0.54
CA LYS A 27 -6.71 13.03 0.07
C LYS A 27 -5.37 13.76 0.10
N MET A 28 -4.24 13.03 0.14
CA MET A 28 -2.89 13.61 0.09
C MET A 28 -2.45 13.98 -1.33
N LEU A 29 -2.90 13.25 -2.36
CA LEU A 29 -2.57 13.54 -3.77
C LEU A 29 -2.81 14.99 -4.24
N PRO A 30 -3.96 15.64 -3.94
CA PRO A 30 -4.17 17.03 -4.32
C PRO A 30 -3.39 18.04 -3.46
N ASP A 31 -3.00 17.66 -2.24
CA ASP A 31 -2.20 18.49 -1.33
C ASP A 31 -0.72 18.48 -1.73
N ASP A 32 -0.26 17.34 -2.26
CA ASP A 32 1.13 17.10 -2.62
C ASP A 32 1.28 16.69 -4.12
N PRO A 33 1.54 17.66 -5.01
CA PRO A 33 1.63 17.39 -6.45
C PRO A 33 2.88 16.57 -6.82
N GLU A 34 3.93 16.61 -6.00
CA GLU A 34 5.14 15.81 -6.20
C GLU A 34 4.84 14.33 -5.91
N LEU A 35 4.10 14.05 -4.84
CA LEU A 35 3.60 12.72 -4.54
C LEU A 35 2.72 12.18 -5.67
N HIS A 36 1.83 13.01 -6.21
CA HIS A 36 0.96 12.60 -7.30
C HIS A 36 1.74 12.27 -8.59
N ALA A 37 2.79 13.02 -8.90
CA ALA A 37 3.68 12.70 -10.01
C ALA A 37 4.41 11.37 -9.78
N ALA A 38 4.99 11.18 -8.59
CA ALA A 38 5.65 9.93 -8.23
C ALA A 38 4.71 8.72 -8.29
N TYR A 39 3.45 8.88 -7.87
CA TYR A 39 2.43 7.82 -7.94
C TYR A 39 2.13 7.40 -9.37
N ARG A 40 1.99 8.40 -10.24
CA ARG A 40 1.75 8.18 -11.65
C ARG A 40 2.90 7.45 -12.33
N GLU A 41 4.14 7.85 -12.03
CA GLU A 41 5.34 7.20 -12.54
C GLU A 41 5.44 5.75 -12.03
N TRP A 42 5.14 5.53 -10.75
CA TRP A 42 5.12 4.20 -10.16
C TRP A 42 4.06 3.31 -10.81
N CYS A 43 2.83 3.80 -10.98
CA CYS A 43 1.77 3.06 -11.71
C CYS A 43 2.20 2.73 -13.14
N ALA A 44 2.80 3.67 -13.86
CA ALA A 44 3.29 3.44 -15.23
C ALA A 44 4.42 2.39 -15.28
N SER A 45 5.30 2.38 -14.28
CA SER A 45 6.41 1.43 -14.19
C SER A 45 5.96 0.04 -13.73
N ASN A 46 4.99 -0.04 -12.82
CA ASN A 46 4.50 -1.30 -12.25
C ASN A 46 3.41 -1.96 -13.12
N GLY A 47 2.86 -1.22 -14.09
CA GLY A 47 1.74 -1.69 -14.93
C GLY A 47 0.39 -1.60 -14.23
N SER A 48 0.33 -1.01 -13.04
CA SER A 48 -0.91 -0.78 -12.29
C SER A 48 -1.59 0.52 -12.74
N SER A 49 -2.88 0.64 -12.48
CA SER A 49 -3.66 1.84 -12.82
C SER A 49 -3.74 2.80 -11.64
N GLU A 50 -3.64 4.12 -11.85
CA GLU A 50 -3.73 5.15 -10.78
C GLU A 50 -4.99 5.00 -9.89
N LYS A 51 -6.06 4.39 -10.43
CA LYS A 51 -7.30 4.14 -9.69
C LYS A 51 -7.20 3.04 -8.63
N ASN A 52 -6.45 1.98 -8.92
CA ASN A 52 -6.38 0.76 -8.11
C ASN A 52 -4.95 0.42 -7.67
N GLY A 53 -3.92 1.11 -8.14
CA GLY A 53 -2.52 0.72 -7.93
C GLY A 53 -2.11 0.71 -6.46
N PHE A 54 -2.66 1.64 -5.68
CA PHE A 54 -2.50 1.63 -4.22
C PHE A 54 -3.12 0.37 -3.59
N ILE A 55 -4.36 0.05 -3.96
CA ILE A 55 -5.10 -1.11 -3.43
C ILE A 55 -4.38 -2.40 -3.82
N ASP A 56 -4.02 -2.53 -5.10
CA ASP A 56 -3.31 -3.66 -5.68
C ASP A 56 -2.00 -3.93 -4.93
N PHE A 57 -1.19 -2.88 -4.70
CA PHE A 57 0.01 -2.97 -3.88
C PHE A 57 -0.28 -3.42 -2.44
N CYS A 58 -1.30 -2.84 -1.82
CA CYS A 58 -1.66 -3.16 -0.44
C CYS A 58 -2.13 -4.62 -0.30
N GLU A 59 -2.91 -5.11 -1.26
CA GLU A 59 -3.38 -6.50 -1.30
C GLU A 59 -2.21 -7.46 -1.51
N GLU A 60 -1.28 -7.15 -2.43
CA GLU A 60 -0.07 -7.94 -2.64
C GLU A 60 0.81 -7.95 -1.37
N TYR A 61 1.08 -6.78 -0.80
CA TYR A 61 1.90 -6.64 0.41
C TYR A 61 1.30 -7.37 1.61
N LEU A 62 -0.02 -7.27 1.81
CA LEU A 62 -0.73 -7.97 2.87
C LEU A 62 -0.78 -9.48 2.61
N ALA A 63 -0.95 -9.94 1.38
CA ALA A 63 -0.91 -11.36 1.05
C ALA A 63 0.49 -11.97 1.28
N GLU A 64 1.55 -11.20 0.97
CA GLU A 64 2.93 -11.57 1.29
C GLU A 64 3.17 -11.59 2.82
N GLN A 65 2.66 -10.58 3.56
CA GLN A 65 2.76 -10.56 5.02
C GLN A 65 1.93 -11.64 5.69
N ASP A 66 0.72 -11.93 5.21
CA ASP A 66 -0.17 -12.96 5.75
C ASP A 66 0.45 -14.34 5.57
N SER A 67 1.17 -14.60 4.47
CA SER A 67 1.96 -15.82 4.31
C SER A 67 3.08 -15.96 5.35
N ILE A 68 3.66 -14.85 5.82
CA ILE A 68 4.63 -14.83 6.93
C ILE A 68 3.94 -14.99 8.28
N TYR A 69 2.76 -14.40 8.45
CA TYR A 69 1.99 -14.41 9.71
C TYR A 69 1.26 -15.76 9.93
N ASP A 70 0.80 -16.42 8.87
CA ASP A 70 0.25 -17.78 8.86
C ASP A 70 1.33 -18.79 9.28
N SER A 71 2.58 -18.62 8.82
CA SER A 71 3.72 -19.39 9.33
C SER A 71 4.06 -19.12 10.81
N LEU A 72 3.59 -18.01 11.39
CA LEU A 72 3.78 -17.65 12.81
C LEU A 72 2.55 -17.98 13.67
N SER A 73 1.38 -18.17 13.05
CA SER A 73 0.14 -18.60 13.70
C SER A 73 0.07 -20.12 13.88
N ASP A 74 0.90 -20.90 13.19
CA ASP A 74 1.16 -22.33 13.47
C ASP A 74 1.95 -22.57 14.78
N TYR A 75 2.13 -21.54 15.61
CA TYR A 75 2.70 -21.62 16.97
C TYR A 75 1.70 -21.27 18.07
N ASN A 76 0.39 -21.39 17.80
CA ASN A 76 -0.63 -21.40 18.85
C ASN A 76 -1.45 -22.69 18.81
N ASP A 77 -0.75 -23.83 18.80
CA ASP A 77 -1.29 -25.12 19.26
C ASP A 77 -1.13 -25.16 20.80
N GLU A 78 -2.19 -24.76 21.51
CA GLU A 78 -2.60 -25.31 22.82
C GLU A 78 -4.07 -24.94 23.14
#